data_AF-A0A7W5CBF8-F1
#
_entry.id   AF-A0A7W5CBF8-F1
#
_cell.length_a   1.000
_cell.length_b   1.000
_cell.length_c   1.000
_cell.angle_alpha   90.00
_cell.angle_beta   90.00
_cell.angle_gamma   90.00
#
_symmetry.space_group_name_H-M   'P 1'
#
loop_
_entity.id
_entity.type
_entity.pdbx_description
1 polymer ?
#
loop_
_entity_poly.entity_id
_entity_poly.type
_entity_poly.pdbx_seq_one_letter_code
_entity_poly.pdbx_strand_id
1 'polypeptide(L)'
;MKINETNRIGGVNPYQKQKDARVGASDKAKQKDEVQISAAAKELLTTSKASGADRIKHIEELKNAVTSGTYHVEAGKIAEKLLPYLGKKQSE
;
A
#
# COMPACT_ATOMS: atom_id res chain seq x y z
N MET A 1 27.15 -27.15 72.90
CA MET A 1 25.68 -27.01 72.79
C MET A 1 25.34 -26.51 71.39
N LYS A 2 24.45 -27.19 70.65
CA LYS A 2 23.95 -26.77 69.34
C LYS A 2 22.48 -26.38 69.51
N ILE A 3 22.17 -25.11 69.28
CA ILE A 3 20.80 -24.58 69.25
C ILE A 3 20.53 -24.24 67.79
N ASN A 4 19.62 -24.97 67.15
CA ASN A 4 19.14 -24.65 65.81
C ASN A 4 18.00 -23.65 65.97
N GLU A 5 18.23 -22.39 65.60
CA GLU A 5 17.18 -21.38 65.65
C GLU A 5 16.09 -21.66 64.61
N THR A 6 14.88 -21.88 65.12
CA THR A 6 13.63 -21.93 64.36
C THR A 6 13.24 -20.51 63.95
N ASN A 7 13.70 -20.06 62.78
CA ASN A 7 13.08 -18.92 62.11
C ASN A 7 13.13 -19.06 60.58
N ARG A 8 12.51 -20.12 60.06
CA ARG A 8 12.15 -20.24 58.63
C ARG A 8 10.74 -19.70 58.39
N ILE A 9 10.47 -18.45 58.73
CA ILE A 9 9.19 -17.82 58.35
C ILE A 9 9.46 -16.33 58.11
N GLY A 10 9.37 -15.87 56.86
CA GLY A 10 9.24 -14.42 56.56
C GLY A 10 10.18 -13.80 55.53
N GLY A 11 11.04 -14.55 54.85
CA GLY A 11 11.96 -13.99 53.84
C GLY A 11 11.34 -13.73 52.46
N VAL A 12 10.17 -13.11 52.37
CA VAL A 12 9.60 -12.74 51.06
C VAL A 12 10.13 -11.35 50.69
N ASN A 13 11.18 -11.31 49.87
CA ASN A 13 11.85 -10.07 49.48
C ASN A 13 10.91 -9.23 48.58
N PRO A 14 10.40 -8.06 49.02
CA PRO A 14 9.40 -7.28 48.27
C PRO A 14 9.93 -6.80 46.91
N TYR A 15 11.25 -6.68 46.78
CA TYR A 15 11.92 -6.31 45.53
C TYR A 15 11.87 -7.41 44.44
N GLN A 16 11.72 -8.69 44.80
CA GLN A 16 11.58 -9.75 43.81
C GLN A 16 10.21 -9.70 43.12
N LYS A 17 9.13 -9.40 43.85
CA LYS A 17 7.78 -9.27 43.27
C LYS A 17 7.66 -8.14 42.24
N GLN A 18 8.48 -7.10 42.35
CA GLN A 18 8.46 -5.98 41.42
C GLN A 18 9.13 -6.31 40.07
N LYS A 19 10.01 -7.32 40.02
CA LYS A 19 10.57 -7.82 38.75
C LYS A 19 9.53 -8.63 37.99
N ASP A 20 8.74 -9.47 38.67
CA ASP A 20 7.72 -10.31 38.02
C ASP A 20 6.53 -9.48 37.51
N ALA A 21 6.18 -8.37 38.18
CA ALA A 21 5.09 -7.48 37.78
C ALA A 21 5.35 -6.75 36.43
N ARG A 22 6.60 -6.66 35.97
CA ARG A 22 6.95 -6.01 34.70
C ARG A 22 6.87 -6.93 33.48
N VAL A 23 6.74 -8.24 33.68
CA VAL A 23 6.66 -9.23 32.59
C VAL A 23 5.23 -9.35 32.02
N GLY A 24 4.24 -8.72 32.67
CA GLY A 24 2.83 -8.75 32.28
C GLY A 24 2.36 -7.60 31.37
N ALA A 25 3.25 -6.70 30.92
CA ALA A 25 2.90 -5.75 29.88
C ALA A 25 2.94 -6.50 28.54
N SER A 26 1.80 -7.09 28.16
CA SER A 26 1.61 -7.67 26.84
C SER A 26 2.13 -6.71 25.78
N ASP A 27 3.06 -7.20 24.95
CA ASP A 27 3.49 -6.55 23.73
C ASP A 27 2.23 -6.29 22.88
N LYS A 28 1.64 -5.11 23.04
CA LYS A 28 0.64 -4.62 22.09
C LYS A 28 1.39 -4.44 20.79
N ALA A 29 1.26 -5.43 19.91
CA ALA A 29 1.82 -5.41 18.57
C ALA A 29 1.52 -4.03 17.96
N LYS A 30 2.59 -3.32 17.56
CA LYS A 30 2.46 -1.99 16.94
C LYS A 30 1.47 -2.11 15.79
N GLN A 31 0.43 -1.28 15.80
CA GLN A 31 -0.52 -1.18 14.71
C GLN A 31 0.30 -0.86 13.45
N LYS A 32 0.25 -1.77 12.47
CA LYS A 32 0.92 -1.57 11.19
C LYS A 32 -0.05 -0.84 10.28
N ASP A 33 0.44 0.19 9.63
CA ASP A 33 -0.30 0.85 8.57
C ASP A 33 -0.30 -0.08 7.35
N GLU A 34 -1.49 -0.38 6.85
CA GLU A 34 -1.69 -1.17 5.63
C GLU A 34 -2.43 -0.35 4.58
N VAL A 35 -1.97 -0.41 3.34
CA VAL A 35 -2.66 0.18 2.20
C VAL A 35 -3.47 -0.91 1.52
N GLN A 36 -4.80 -0.84 1.62
CA GLN A 36 -5.70 -1.75 0.92
C GLN A 36 -6.34 -1.06 -0.29
N ILE A 37 -6.25 -1.69 -1.46
CA ILE A 37 -6.93 -1.25 -2.68
C ILE A 37 -8.37 -1.76 -2.62
N SER A 38 -9.35 -0.86 -2.78
CA SER A 38 -10.77 -1.20 -2.73
C SER A 38 -11.17 -2.17 -3.85
N ALA A 39 -12.18 -3.01 -3.58
CA ALA A 39 -12.72 -3.93 -4.58
C ALA A 39 -13.21 -3.19 -5.83
N ALA A 40 -13.92 -2.08 -5.65
CA ALA A 40 -14.39 -1.20 -6.73
C ALA A 40 -13.22 -0.67 -7.61
N ALA A 41 -12.10 -0.26 -7.00
CA ALA A 41 -10.93 0.20 -7.77
C ALA A 41 -10.30 -0.93 -8.60
N LYS A 42 -10.32 -2.17 -8.10
CA LYS A 42 -9.84 -3.35 -8.85
C LYS A 42 -10.72 -3.65 -10.06
N GLU A 43 -12.04 -3.51 -9.92
CA GLU A 43 -13.00 -3.71 -11.02
C GLU A 43 -12.89 -2.62 -12.12
N LEU A 44 -12.64 -1.37 -11.73
CA LEU A 44 -12.35 -0.30 -12.71
C LEU A 44 -11.04 -0.56 -13.46
N LEU A 45 -10.03 -1.15 -12.82
CA LEU A 45 -8.79 -1.52 -13.50
C LEU A 45 -9.01 -2.66 -14.50
N THR A 46 -9.83 -3.66 -14.19
CA THR A 46 -10.05 -4.80 -15.09
C THR A 46 -10.81 -4.41 -16.34
N THR A 47 -11.80 -3.52 -16.23
CA THR A 47 -12.54 -2.98 -17.38
C THR A 47 -11.65 -2.19 -18.33
N SER A 48 -10.67 -1.44 -17.82
CA SER A 48 -9.68 -0.75 -18.67
C SER A 48 -8.80 -1.69 -19.50
N LYS A 49 -8.54 -2.91 -19.00
CA LYS A 49 -7.74 -3.94 -19.69
C LYS A 49 -8.52 -4.71 -20.75
N ALA A 50 -9.86 -4.67 -20.73
CA ALA A 50 -10.72 -5.42 -21.66
C ALA A 50 -10.60 -4.96 -23.12
N SER A 51 -9.98 -3.80 -23.39
CA SER A 51 -9.68 -3.29 -24.73
C SER A 51 -8.49 -3.96 -25.42
N GLY A 52 -7.96 -5.06 -24.85
CA GLY A 52 -6.64 -5.62 -25.18
C GLY A 52 -6.40 -5.99 -26.64
N ALA A 53 -7.30 -6.74 -27.28
CA ALA A 53 -7.02 -7.29 -28.61
C ALA A 53 -6.94 -6.21 -29.70
N ASP A 54 -7.95 -5.34 -29.79
CA ASP A 54 -7.97 -4.25 -30.79
C ASP A 54 -6.90 -3.20 -30.50
N ARG A 55 -6.61 -2.95 -29.22
CA ARG A 55 -5.52 -2.06 -28.82
C ARG A 55 -4.16 -2.61 -29.19
N ILE A 56 -3.93 -3.93 -29.04
CA ILE A 56 -2.66 -4.56 -29.44
C ILE A 56 -2.44 -4.40 -30.95
N LYS A 57 -3.45 -4.73 -31.77
CA LYS A 57 -3.40 -4.55 -33.23
C LYS A 57 -3.10 -3.10 -33.61
N HIS A 58 -3.82 -2.16 -33.01
CA HIS A 58 -3.60 -0.73 -33.27
C HIS A 58 -2.18 -0.27 -32.91
N ILE A 59 -1.62 -0.77 -31.80
CA ILE A 59 -0.24 -0.46 -31.41
C ILE A 59 0.76 -1.04 -32.41
N GLU A 60 0.54 -2.24 -32.92
CA GLU A 60 1.40 -2.86 -33.94
C GLU A 60 1.37 -2.08 -35.26
N GLU A 61 0.19 -1.67 -35.72
CA GLU A 61 0.03 -0.79 -36.88
C GLU A 61 0.79 0.54 -36.71
N LEU A 62 0.65 1.18 -35.55
CA LEU A 62 1.36 2.42 -35.23
C LEU A 62 2.87 2.22 -35.21
N LYS A 63 3.37 1.13 -34.62
CA LYS A 63 4.80 0.81 -34.63
C LYS A 63 5.32 0.67 -36.06
N ASN A 64 4.59 -0.04 -36.92
CA ASN A 64 4.96 -0.22 -38.32
C ASN A 64 4.99 1.12 -39.07
N ALA A 65 4.01 2.00 -38.86
CA ALA A 65 3.98 3.33 -39.48
C ALA A 65 5.14 4.22 -39.02
N VAL A 66 5.55 4.10 -37.76
CA VAL A 66 6.69 4.85 -37.21
C VAL A 66 8.00 4.33 -37.80
N THR A 67 8.19 3.01 -37.88
CA THR A 67 9.42 2.43 -38.45
C THR A 67 9.55 2.65 -39.95
N SER A 68 8.44 2.68 -40.69
CA SER A 68 8.43 3.05 -42.12
C SER A 68 8.57 4.55 -42.38
N GLY A 69 8.52 5.39 -41.34
CA GLY A 69 8.58 6.85 -41.46
C GLY A 69 7.33 7.49 -42.06
N THR A 70 6.22 6.74 -42.19
CA THR A 70 4.95 7.24 -42.74
C THR A 70 3.99 7.73 -41.66
N TYR A 71 4.38 7.67 -40.39
CA TYR A 71 3.59 8.19 -39.28
C TYR A 71 3.56 9.72 -39.29
N HIS A 72 2.38 10.29 -39.48
CA HIS A 72 2.17 11.74 -39.48
C HIS A 72 1.51 12.21 -38.19
N VAL A 73 2.10 13.25 -37.58
CA VAL A 73 1.64 13.83 -36.33
C VAL A 73 0.81 15.09 -36.63
N GLU A 74 -0.51 14.95 -36.55
CA GLU A 74 -1.47 16.04 -36.77
C GLU A 74 -1.51 16.98 -35.55
N ALA A 75 -1.05 18.22 -35.71
CA ALA A 75 -1.03 19.22 -34.64
C ALA A 75 -2.43 19.53 -34.08
N GLY A 76 -3.46 19.54 -34.94
CA GLY A 76 -4.85 19.75 -34.52
C GLY A 76 -5.34 18.67 -33.55
N LYS A 77 -5.04 17.39 -33.85
CA LYS A 77 -5.40 16.26 -32.97
C LYS A 77 -4.67 16.32 -31.62
N ILE A 78 -3.44 16.82 -31.60
CA ILE A 78 -2.70 17.05 -30.35
C ILE A 78 -3.43 18.12 -29.52
N ALA A 79 -3.79 19.25 -30.13
CA ALA A 79 -4.49 20.32 -29.44
C ALA A 79 -5.83 19.85 -28.87
N GLU A 80 -6.63 19.11 -29.65
CA GLU A 80 -7.90 18.50 -29.20
C GLU A 80 -7.71 17.59 -27.99
N LYS A 81 -6.67 16.74 -28.00
CA LYS A 81 -6.35 15.83 -26.88
C LYS A 81 -5.88 16.55 -25.63
N LEU A 82 -5.18 17.67 -25.77
CA LEU A 82 -4.68 18.48 -24.66
C LEU A 82 -5.76 19.41 -24.08
N LEU A 83 -6.73 19.83 -24.89
CA LEU A 83 -7.75 20.80 -24.52
C LEU A 83 -8.46 20.52 -23.18
N PRO A 84 -8.86 19.27 -22.85
CA PRO A 84 -9.54 18.96 -21.59
C PRO A 84 -8.70 19.27 -20.33
N TYR A 85 -7.38 19.33 -20.46
CA TYR A 85 -6.46 19.55 -19.34
C TYR A 85 -6.02 21.02 -19.20
N LEU A 86 -6.28 21.86 -20.21
CA LEU A 86 -5.83 23.24 -20.26
C LEU A 86 -6.92 24.23 -19.78
N GLY A 87 -8.19 23.83 -19.79
CA GLY A 87 -9.29 24.65 -19.26
C GLY A 87 -9.43 24.52 -17.73
N LYS A 88 -9.83 25.60 -17.05
CA LYS A 88 -10.32 25.50 -15.67
C LYS A 88 -11.52 24.54 -15.66
N LYS A 89 -11.42 23.47 -14.87
CA LYS A 89 -12.56 22.62 -14.48
C LYS A 89 -13.69 23.54 -14.05
N GLN A 90 -14.77 23.63 -14.83
CA GLN A 90 -16.01 24.16 -14.30
C GLN A 90 -16.45 23.15 -13.24
N SER A 91 -16.39 23.59 -11.99
CA SER A 91 -17.05 22.95 -10.87
C SER A 91 -18.55 22.98 -11.15
N GLU A 92 -19.12 21.80 -11.44
CA GLU A 92 -20.53 21.54 -11.12
C GLU A 92 -20.70 21.40 -9.61
#